data_AF-A0A848VV13-F1
#
_entry.id   AF-A0A848VV13-F1
#
_cell.length_a   1.000
_cell.length_b   1.000
_cell.length_c   1.000
_cell.angle_alpha   90.00
_cell.angle_beta   90.00
_cell.angle_gamma   90.00
#
_symmetry.space_group_name_H-M   'P 1'
#
loop_
_entity.id
_entity.type
_entity.pdbx_description
1 polymer ?
#
loop_
_entity_poly.entity_id
_entity_poly.type
_entity_poly.pdbx_seq_one_letter_code
_entity_poly.pdbx_strand_id
1 'polypeptide(L)'
;MSDLGINPLEDTESDAALAYAEERRENIRTFVRTSPDYYIRNFDKIGESSRFTSTFNAMAGLFGPVWFGARGLWSWALPFLIIEALAFVQIARGLFGDLAADAMARISSIEGTLELRRQQLASAIETGSDKADAYQRAVDSLAASIGGIRAEAEALSQQGTSIALAGLAILIVAKLVQAVVANWGLEARFSEWISDRTIRSGMPVPHIVFAALFMAALTIAAMVHYSFPGQVALLSDFPTHPDIRLTGIAWVEDFIAWCVRNSEAFFDALTFGIRSLLDALEVILVQTPWVVIASLIILLTWLTAGVRTAIYSGAFLA
;
A
#
# COMPACT_ATOMS: atom_id res chain seq x y z
N MET A 1 -9.81 59.51 13.56
CA MET A 1 -10.40 58.17 13.47
C MET A 1 -9.26 57.20 13.71
N SER A 2 -9.30 56.53 14.85
CA SER A 2 -8.26 55.63 15.35
C SER A 2 -8.15 54.41 14.45
N ASP A 3 -6.96 54.20 13.92
CA ASP A 3 -6.50 52.99 13.23
C ASP A 3 -6.72 51.79 14.17
N LEU A 4 -7.79 51.05 13.92
CA LEU A 4 -8.06 49.80 14.62
C LEU A 4 -7.03 48.82 14.08
N GLY A 5 -6.00 48.53 14.89
CA GLY A 5 -4.93 47.58 14.59
C GLY A 5 -5.45 46.16 14.42
N ILE A 6 -6.15 45.92 13.32
CA ILE A 6 -6.53 44.60 12.84
C ILE A 6 -5.24 43.97 12.34
N ASN A 7 -4.95 42.76 12.83
CA ASN A 7 -3.84 41.97 12.34
C ASN A 7 -4.03 41.80 10.81
N PRO A 8 -3.05 42.16 9.95
CA PRO A 8 -3.18 42.01 8.50
C PRO A 8 -3.49 40.58 8.04
N LEU A 9 -3.24 39.59 8.91
CA LEU A 9 -3.55 38.18 8.68
C LEU A 9 -5.01 37.79 9.06
N GLU A 10 -5.72 38.65 9.78
CA GLU A 10 -7.12 38.46 10.23
C GLU A 10 -8.10 39.44 9.55
N ASP A 11 -7.59 40.40 8.79
CA ASP A 11 -8.41 41.35 8.03
C ASP A 11 -9.02 40.70 6.77
N THR A 12 -10.19 40.10 6.95
CA THR A 12 -10.97 39.45 5.89
C THR A 12 -11.85 40.42 5.10
N GLU A 13 -11.93 41.69 5.52
CA GLU A 13 -12.82 42.71 4.92
C GLU A 13 -12.07 43.74 4.06
N SER A 14 -10.74 43.79 4.13
CA SER A 14 -9.93 44.65 3.25
C SER A 14 -10.12 44.33 1.76
N ASP A 15 -10.07 45.36 0.92
CA ASP A 15 -10.16 45.23 -0.55
C ASP A 15 -9.11 44.25 -1.11
N ALA A 16 -7.92 44.18 -0.49
CA ALA A 16 -6.86 43.26 -0.85
C ALA A 16 -7.20 41.79 -0.50
N ALA A 17 -7.82 41.54 0.66
CA ALA A 17 -8.27 40.21 1.06
C ALA A 17 -9.43 39.73 0.18
N LEU A 18 -10.36 40.61 -0.17
CA LEU A 18 -11.47 40.32 -1.09
C LEU A 18 -10.96 39.97 -2.50
N ALA A 19 -10.01 40.75 -3.03
CA ALA A 19 -9.39 40.49 -4.33
C ALA A 19 -8.63 39.15 -4.35
N TYR A 20 -7.87 38.84 -3.30
CA TYR A 20 -7.17 37.55 -3.17
C TYR A 20 -8.15 36.37 -3.10
N ALA A 21 -9.25 36.52 -2.34
CA ALA A 21 -10.27 35.48 -2.23
C ALA A 21 -10.99 35.25 -3.57
N GLU A 22 -11.25 36.31 -4.34
CA GLU A 22 -11.82 36.21 -5.68
C GLU A 22 -10.86 35.51 -6.66
N GLU A 23 -9.58 35.91 -6.68
CA GLU A 23 -8.55 35.26 -7.50
C GLU A 23 -8.39 33.77 -7.15
N ARG A 24 -8.41 33.42 -5.85
CA ARG A 24 -8.36 32.02 -5.40
C ARG A 24 -9.57 31.25 -5.92
N ARG A 25 -10.79 31.81 -5.88
CA ARG A 25 -12.01 31.16 -6.40
C ARG A 25 -11.94 30.95 -7.91
N GLU A 26 -11.43 31.90 -8.68
CA GLU A 26 -11.22 31.74 -10.13
C GLU A 26 -10.17 30.67 -10.45
N ASN A 27 -9.09 30.62 -9.68
CA ASN A 27 -8.10 29.58 -9.76
C ASN A 27 -8.71 28.19 -9.48
N ILE A 28 -9.57 28.05 -8.48
CA ILE A 28 -10.28 26.80 -8.19
C ILE A 28 -11.22 26.40 -9.35
N ARG A 29 -11.95 27.36 -9.93
CA ARG A 29 -12.81 27.12 -11.10
C ARG A 29 -12.00 26.54 -12.27
N THR A 30 -10.85 27.14 -12.54
CA THR A 30 -9.91 26.70 -13.58
C THR A 30 -9.32 25.32 -13.26
N PHE A 31 -8.98 25.09 -12.00
CA PHE A 31 -8.32 23.85 -11.57
C PHE A 31 -9.25 22.63 -11.64
N VAL A 32 -10.47 22.73 -11.10
CA VAL A 32 -11.33 21.55 -10.94
C VAL A 32 -12.19 21.27 -12.17
N ARG A 33 -12.52 22.31 -12.96
CA ARG A 33 -13.36 22.29 -14.18
C ARG A 33 -14.83 21.86 -13.98
N THR A 34 -15.10 20.88 -13.13
CA THR A 34 -16.45 20.35 -12.86
C THR A 34 -16.93 20.67 -11.45
N SER A 35 -18.18 21.08 -11.30
CA SER A 35 -18.80 21.40 -10.01
C SER A 35 -17.99 22.40 -9.16
N PRO A 36 -17.58 23.55 -9.72
CA PRO A 36 -16.67 24.49 -9.04
C PRO A 36 -17.20 24.98 -7.69
N ASP A 37 -18.50 25.28 -7.59
CA ASP A 37 -19.09 25.81 -6.35
C ASP A 37 -19.10 24.78 -5.20
N TYR A 38 -19.03 23.49 -5.52
CA TYR A 38 -18.81 22.44 -4.52
C TYR A 38 -17.37 22.48 -3.99
N TYR A 39 -16.38 22.59 -4.88
CA TYR A 39 -14.97 22.57 -4.47
C TYR A 39 -14.54 23.85 -3.79
N ILE A 40 -15.05 25.01 -4.21
CA ILE A 40 -14.81 26.30 -3.53
C ILE A 40 -15.19 26.19 -2.05
N ARG A 41 -16.44 25.77 -1.76
CA ARG A 41 -16.91 25.61 -0.37
C ARG A 41 -16.08 24.63 0.46
N ASN A 42 -15.67 23.51 -0.14
CA ASN A 42 -14.87 22.52 0.58
C ASN A 42 -13.42 22.97 0.77
N PHE A 43 -12.82 23.65 -0.20
CA PHE A 43 -11.44 24.15 -0.11
C PHE A 43 -11.33 25.34 0.83
N ASP A 44 -12.37 26.17 0.94
CA ASP A 44 -12.43 27.22 1.95
C ASP A 44 -12.47 26.58 3.35
N LYS A 45 -13.38 25.61 3.56
CA LYS A 45 -13.48 24.86 4.82
C LYS A 45 -12.19 24.11 5.20
N ILE A 46 -11.47 23.54 4.22
CA ILE A 46 -10.20 22.84 4.45
C ILE A 46 -9.09 23.85 4.76
N GLY A 47 -9.02 24.96 4.03
CA GLY A 47 -7.98 25.99 4.18
C GLY A 47 -8.07 26.80 5.48
N GLU A 48 -9.24 26.85 6.11
CA GLU A 48 -9.45 27.47 7.44
C GLU A 48 -8.77 26.69 8.58
N SER A 49 -8.34 25.44 8.35
CA SER A 49 -7.70 24.59 9.36
C SER A 49 -6.30 24.14 8.94
N SER A 50 -5.36 24.17 9.88
CA SER A 50 -4.04 23.55 9.70
C SER A 50 -4.04 22.02 9.89
N ARG A 51 -5.20 21.43 10.25
CA ARG A 51 -5.39 20.00 10.51
C ARG A 51 -6.30 19.35 9.46
N PHE A 52 -6.29 18.02 9.43
CA PHE A 52 -7.20 17.27 8.58
C PHE A 52 -8.67 17.65 8.84
N THR A 53 -9.37 18.06 7.77
CA THR A 53 -10.77 18.45 7.81
C THR A 53 -11.60 17.46 7.01
N SER A 54 -12.52 16.77 7.68
CA SER A 54 -13.40 15.82 7.01
C SER A 54 -14.40 16.56 6.12
N THR A 55 -14.44 16.14 4.86
CA THR A 55 -15.44 16.56 3.86
C THR A 55 -15.95 15.30 3.18
N PHE A 56 -17.06 15.38 2.43
CA PHE A 56 -17.64 14.19 1.80
C PHE A 56 -17.78 14.38 0.29
N ASN A 57 -17.13 13.51 -0.48
CA ASN A 57 -17.15 13.48 -1.93
C ASN A 57 -17.72 12.15 -2.46
N ALA A 58 -19.01 12.17 -2.81
CA ALA A 58 -19.70 11.00 -3.34
C ALA A 58 -19.08 10.48 -4.65
N MET A 59 -18.58 11.37 -5.51
CA MET A 59 -17.98 10.97 -6.80
C MET A 59 -16.66 10.25 -6.59
N ALA A 60 -15.85 10.71 -5.63
CA ALA A 60 -14.62 10.03 -5.28
C ALA A 60 -14.88 8.66 -4.63
N GLY A 61 -15.90 8.53 -3.78
CA GLY A 61 -16.30 7.22 -3.25
C GLY A 61 -16.84 6.27 -4.33
N LEU A 62 -17.63 6.77 -5.28
CA LEU A 62 -18.19 5.94 -6.35
C LEU A 62 -17.12 5.44 -7.33
N PHE A 63 -16.32 6.35 -7.86
CA PHE A 63 -15.31 6.03 -8.88
C PHE A 63 -13.96 5.59 -8.29
N GLY A 64 -13.75 5.79 -6.98
CA GLY A 64 -12.59 5.34 -6.23
C GLY A 64 -11.25 5.71 -6.89
N PRO A 65 -10.33 4.74 -7.08
CA PRO A 65 -9.01 4.96 -7.67
C PRO A 65 -9.03 5.71 -9.01
N VAL A 66 -10.06 5.50 -9.82
CA VAL A 66 -10.21 6.16 -11.13
C VAL A 66 -10.37 7.66 -10.94
N TRP A 67 -11.12 8.11 -9.93
CA TRP A 67 -11.28 9.53 -9.63
C TRP A 67 -9.96 10.18 -9.22
N PHE A 68 -9.18 9.50 -8.37
CA PHE A 68 -7.87 9.98 -7.92
C PHE A 68 -6.88 10.03 -9.10
N GLY A 69 -6.80 8.97 -9.90
CA GLY A 69 -5.92 8.89 -11.07
C GLY A 69 -6.27 9.92 -12.14
N ALA A 70 -7.56 10.14 -12.42
CA ALA A 70 -8.03 11.14 -13.36
C ALA A 70 -7.63 12.58 -13.00
N ARG A 71 -7.38 12.83 -11.70
CA ARG A 71 -6.96 14.14 -11.16
C ARG A 71 -5.48 14.21 -10.81
N GLY A 72 -4.70 13.20 -11.22
CA GLY A 72 -3.25 13.15 -11.00
C GLY A 72 -2.83 12.83 -9.56
N LEU A 73 -3.75 12.39 -8.71
CA LEU A 73 -3.50 11.99 -7.32
C LEU A 73 -3.01 10.52 -7.26
N TRP A 74 -1.93 10.19 -7.97
CA TRP A 74 -1.46 8.81 -8.14
C TRP A 74 -0.97 8.15 -6.85
N SER A 75 -0.41 8.93 -5.92
CA SER A 75 -0.03 8.46 -4.58
C SER A 75 -1.22 7.94 -3.77
N TRP A 76 -2.42 8.44 -4.03
CA TRP A 76 -3.66 7.96 -3.44
C TRP A 76 -4.32 6.87 -4.29
N ALA A 77 -4.29 7.02 -5.62
CA ALA A 77 -4.95 6.10 -6.54
C ALA A 77 -4.41 4.67 -6.43
N LEU A 78 -3.09 4.49 -6.35
CA LEU A 78 -2.47 3.15 -6.36
C LEU A 78 -2.74 2.34 -5.08
N PRO A 79 -2.55 2.86 -3.86
CA PRO A 79 -2.91 2.13 -2.65
C PRO A 79 -4.40 1.76 -2.60
N PHE A 80 -5.28 2.68 -3.00
CA PHE A 80 -6.71 2.41 -3.06
C PHE A 80 -7.06 1.37 -4.13
N LEU A 81 -6.36 1.36 -5.27
CA LEU A 81 -6.53 0.32 -6.29
C LEU A 81 -6.20 -1.05 -5.71
N ILE A 82 -5.09 -1.18 -4.97
CA ILE A 82 -4.70 -2.45 -4.35
C ILE A 82 -5.78 -2.94 -3.40
N ILE A 83 -6.28 -2.06 -2.52
CA ILE A 83 -7.33 -2.39 -1.55
C ILE A 83 -8.63 -2.80 -2.26
N GLU A 84 -9.07 -2.02 -3.26
CA GLU A 84 -10.28 -2.35 -4.01
C GLU A 84 -10.12 -3.63 -4.83
N ALA A 85 -8.97 -3.85 -5.47
CA ALA A 85 -8.70 -5.07 -6.21
C ALA A 85 -8.76 -6.29 -5.30
N LEU A 86 -8.19 -6.22 -4.09
CA LEU A 86 -8.31 -7.28 -3.08
C LEU A 86 -9.78 -7.52 -2.68
N ALA A 87 -10.55 -6.46 -2.49
CA ALA A 87 -11.97 -6.55 -2.16
C ALA A 87 -12.78 -7.22 -3.29
N PHE A 88 -12.57 -6.78 -4.54
CA PHE A 88 -13.20 -7.37 -5.72
C PHE A 88 -12.78 -8.82 -5.95
N VAL A 89 -11.52 -9.15 -5.73
CA VAL A 89 -11.02 -10.53 -5.76
C VAL A 89 -11.73 -11.38 -4.72
N GLN A 90 -11.89 -10.91 -3.48
CA GLN A 90 -12.60 -11.68 -2.46
C GLN A 90 -14.08 -11.88 -2.79
N ILE A 91 -14.75 -10.84 -3.30
CA ILE A 91 -16.14 -10.96 -3.76
C ILE A 91 -16.24 -11.98 -4.90
N ALA A 92 -15.39 -11.87 -5.91
CA ALA A 92 -15.39 -12.77 -7.05
C ALA A 92 -15.06 -14.21 -6.65
N ARG A 93 -14.05 -14.41 -5.79
CA ARG A 93 -13.68 -15.71 -5.24
C ARG A 93 -14.80 -16.34 -4.41
N GLY A 94 -15.45 -15.56 -3.56
CA GLY A 94 -16.51 -16.08 -2.69
C GLY A 94 -17.81 -16.40 -3.43
N LEU A 95 -18.15 -15.63 -4.48
CA LEU A 95 -19.38 -15.81 -5.24
C LEU A 95 -19.25 -16.80 -6.41
N PHE A 96 -18.10 -16.80 -7.09
CA PHE A 96 -17.91 -17.50 -8.37
C PHE A 96 -16.63 -18.34 -8.42
N GLY A 97 -15.76 -18.22 -7.42
CA GLY A 97 -14.46 -18.86 -7.45
C GLY A 97 -14.52 -20.35 -7.13
N ASP A 98 -13.62 -21.10 -7.75
CA ASP A 98 -13.41 -22.51 -7.41
C ASP A 98 -12.49 -22.62 -6.19
N LEU A 99 -13.09 -22.48 -5.00
CA LEU A 99 -12.37 -22.52 -3.72
C LEU A 99 -11.73 -23.90 -3.45
N ALA A 100 -12.23 -24.96 -4.09
CA ALA A 100 -11.75 -26.33 -3.94
C ALA A 100 -10.70 -26.70 -5.00
N ALA A 101 -10.44 -25.87 -6.01
CA ALA A 101 -9.54 -26.18 -7.12
C ALA A 101 -8.15 -26.68 -6.67
N ASP A 102 -7.52 -25.99 -5.71
CA ASP A 102 -6.19 -26.38 -5.20
C ASP A 102 -6.27 -27.71 -4.43
N ALA A 103 -7.32 -27.90 -3.61
CA ALA A 103 -7.53 -29.15 -2.89
C ALA A 103 -7.78 -30.33 -3.85
N MET A 104 -8.55 -30.11 -4.92
CA MET A 104 -8.82 -31.12 -5.96
C MET A 104 -7.57 -31.43 -6.79
N ALA A 105 -6.73 -30.45 -7.11
CA ALA A 105 -5.45 -30.67 -7.77
C ALA A 105 -4.51 -31.55 -6.92
N ARG A 106 -4.48 -31.33 -5.60
CA ARG A 106 -3.73 -32.19 -4.66
C ARG A 106 -4.32 -33.59 -4.55
N ILE A 107 -5.66 -33.73 -4.55
CA ILE A 107 -6.30 -35.06 -4.57
C ILE A 107 -5.88 -35.82 -5.83
N SER A 108 -5.92 -35.18 -7.00
CA SER A 108 -5.55 -35.81 -8.27
C SER A 108 -4.09 -36.29 -8.29
N SER A 109 -3.16 -35.52 -7.70
CA SER A 109 -1.76 -35.95 -7.61
C SER A 109 -1.56 -37.15 -6.67
N ILE A 110 -2.30 -37.21 -5.56
CA ILE A 110 -2.27 -38.34 -4.62
C ILE A 110 -2.94 -39.58 -5.21
N GLU A 111 -4.06 -39.42 -5.92
CA GLU A 111 -4.77 -40.52 -6.59
C GLU A 111 -3.86 -41.25 -7.60
N GLY A 112 -3.01 -40.53 -8.33
CA GLY A 112 -2.01 -41.13 -9.22
C GLY A 112 -1.01 -42.04 -8.49
N THR A 113 -0.58 -41.65 -7.28
CA THR A 113 0.31 -42.47 -6.46
C THR A 113 -0.42 -43.64 -5.80
N LEU A 114 -1.68 -43.42 -5.41
CA LEU A 114 -2.53 -44.44 -4.77
C LEU A 114 -2.79 -45.62 -5.72
N GLU A 115 -3.06 -45.35 -6.99
CA GLU A 115 -3.31 -46.40 -7.98
C GLU A 115 -2.09 -47.33 -8.14
N LEU A 116 -0.89 -46.75 -8.22
CA LEU A 116 0.35 -47.53 -8.23
C LEU A 116 0.49 -48.40 -6.97
N ARG A 117 0.17 -47.87 -5.79
CA ARG A 117 0.23 -48.62 -4.54
C ARG A 117 -0.80 -49.75 -4.45
N ARG A 118 -2.00 -49.56 -5.03
CA ARG A 118 -3.03 -50.61 -5.12
C ARG A 118 -2.59 -51.77 -6.01
N GLN A 119 -1.93 -51.48 -7.13
CA GLN A 119 -1.39 -52.53 -8.01
C GLN A 119 -0.26 -53.31 -7.33
N GLN A 120 0.64 -52.61 -6.62
CA GLN A 120 1.70 -53.25 -5.83
C GLN A 120 1.13 -54.14 -4.72
N LEU A 121 0.08 -53.69 -4.04
CA LEU A 121 -0.64 -54.46 -3.03
C LEU A 121 -1.27 -55.73 -3.63
N ALA A 122 -2.00 -55.61 -4.76
CA ALA A 122 -2.64 -56.75 -5.42
C ALA A 122 -1.61 -57.81 -5.84
N SER A 123 -0.49 -57.39 -6.43
CA SER A 123 0.61 -58.28 -6.79
C SER A 123 1.28 -58.93 -5.58
N ALA A 124 1.45 -58.19 -4.47
CA ALA A 124 2.00 -58.73 -3.23
C ALA A 124 1.07 -59.77 -2.58
N ILE A 125 -0.24 -59.60 -2.67
CA ILE A 125 -1.24 -60.58 -2.20
C ILE A 125 -1.20 -61.84 -3.07
N GLU A 126 -1.17 -61.70 -4.40
CA GLU A 126 -1.14 -62.83 -5.33
C GLU A 126 0.14 -63.66 -5.20
N THR A 127 1.27 -63.01 -4.93
CA THR A 127 2.59 -63.67 -4.75
C THR A 127 2.86 -64.12 -3.32
N GLY A 128 1.97 -63.85 -2.36
CA GLY A 128 2.15 -64.21 -0.95
C GLY A 128 3.34 -63.51 -0.29
N SER A 129 3.63 -62.27 -0.67
CA SER A 129 4.78 -61.50 -0.17
C SER A 129 4.52 -60.93 1.23
N ASP A 130 5.52 -61.03 2.12
CA ASP A 130 5.51 -60.40 3.46
C ASP A 130 5.35 -58.86 3.42
N LYS A 131 5.49 -58.23 2.26
CA LYS A 131 5.32 -56.79 2.07
C LYS A 131 3.87 -56.35 1.87
N ALA A 132 2.92 -57.27 1.74
CA ALA A 132 1.50 -56.97 1.56
C ALA A 132 0.96 -56.02 2.66
N ASP A 133 1.30 -56.25 3.92
CA ASP A 133 0.90 -55.41 5.05
C ASP A 133 1.48 -53.99 5.01
N ALA A 134 2.67 -53.82 4.44
CA ALA A 134 3.29 -52.51 4.27
C ALA A 134 2.58 -51.72 3.15
N TYR A 135 2.23 -52.39 2.05
CA TYR A 135 1.47 -51.78 0.96
C TYR A 135 0.03 -51.46 1.37
N GLN A 136 -0.61 -52.31 2.16
CA GLN A 136 -1.95 -52.07 2.70
C GLN A 136 -1.97 -50.79 3.55
N ARG A 137 -1.04 -50.65 4.49
CA ARG A 137 -0.90 -49.42 5.30
C ARG A 137 -0.63 -48.17 4.47
N ALA A 138 0.16 -48.29 3.39
CA ALA A 138 0.41 -47.17 2.49
C ALA A 138 -0.85 -46.77 1.71
N VAL A 139 -1.62 -47.73 1.22
CA VAL A 139 -2.92 -47.51 0.56
C VAL A 139 -3.91 -46.85 1.53
N ASP A 140 -4.02 -47.37 2.75
CA ASP A 140 -4.95 -46.84 3.76
C ASP A 140 -4.59 -45.41 4.17
N SER A 141 -3.29 -45.11 4.36
CA SER A 141 -2.80 -43.77 4.67
C SER A 141 -3.09 -42.76 3.55
N LEU A 142 -2.85 -43.13 2.29
CA LEU A 142 -3.12 -42.29 1.14
C LEU A 142 -4.63 -42.08 0.93
N ALA A 143 -5.44 -43.13 1.11
CA ALA A 143 -6.90 -43.05 1.05
C ALA A 143 -7.47 -42.16 2.16
N ALA A 144 -6.97 -42.29 3.39
CA ALA A 144 -7.34 -41.42 4.51
C ALA A 144 -6.94 -39.95 4.23
N SER A 145 -5.77 -39.72 3.65
CA SER A 145 -5.31 -38.37 3.27
C SER A 145 -6.23 -37.74 2.22
N ILE A 146 -6.63 -38.49 1.19
CA ILE A 146 -7.62 -38.02 0.20
C ILE A 146 -8.96 -37.70 0.88
N GLY A 147 -9.43 -38.57 1.78
CA GLY A 147 -10.67 -38.32 2.54
C GLY A 147 -10.61 -37.04 3.36
N GLY A 148 -9.49 -36.79 4.04
CA GLY A 148 -9.23 -35.56 4.79
C GLY A 148 -9.26 -34.31 3.90
N ILE A 149 -8.56 -34.35 2.75
CA ILE A 149 -8.52 -33.21 1.81
C ILE A 149 -9.91 -32.97 1.18
N ARG A 150 -10.70 -34.02 0.92
CA ARG A 150 -12.08 -33.87 0.43
C ARG A 150 -12.98 -33.19 1.46
N ALA A 151 -12.88 -33.57 2.74
CA ALA A 151 -13.64 -32.94 3.81
C ALA A 151 -13.24 -31.46 3.99
N GLU A 152 -11.95 -31.15 3.88
CA GLU A 152 -11.45 -29.77 3.88
C GLU A 152 -11.97 -28.98 2.68
N ALA A 153 -11.95 -29.57 1.47
CA ALA A 153 -12.49 -28.94 0.26
C ALA A 153 -13.99 -28.61 0.39
N GLU A 154 -14.78 -29.51 0.98
CA GLU A 154 -16.20 -29.27 1.25
C GLU A 154 -16.40 -28.15 2.27
N ALA A 155 -15.59 -28.11 3.34
CA ALA A 155 -15.61 -27.04 4.32
C ALA A 155 -15.21 -25.69 3.70
N LEU A 156 -14.25 -25.65 2.76
CA LEU A 156 -13.87 -24.46 2.01
C LEU A 156 -15.00 -23.97 1.10
N SER A 157 -15.70 -24.89 0.43
CA SER A 157 -16.86 -24.55 -0.40
C SER A 157 -17.98 -23.87 0.39
N GLN A 158 -18.14 -24.21 1.67
CA GLN A 158 -19.15 -23.60 2.56
C GLN A 158 -18.75 -22.17 3.00
N GLN A 159 -17.48 -21.79 2.90
CA GLN A 159 -16.98 -20.46 3.29
C GLN A 159 -17.11 -19.40 2.19
N GLY A 160 -17.59 -19.74 0.99
CA GLY A 160 -17.70 -18.78 -0.11
C GLY A 160 -18.47 -17.51 0.26
N THR A 161 -19.60 -17.65 0.95
CA THR A 161 -20.43 -16.51 1.39
C THR A 161 -19.69 -15.60 2.38
N SER A 162 -18.95 -16.16 3.35
CA SER A 162 -18.22 -15.36 4.34
C SER A 162 -17.05 -14.60 3.71
N ILE A 163 -16.35 -15.23 2.75
CA ILE A 163 -15.28 -14.60 1.96
C ILE A 163 -15.85 -13.43 1.14
N ALA A 164 -16.99 -13.63 0.47
CA ALA A 164 -17.64 -12.58 -0.31
C ALA A 164 -18.08 -11.40 0.57
N LEU A 165 -18.66 -11.68 1.75
CA LEU A 165 -19.07 -10.64 2.71
C LEU A 165 -17.88 -9.87 3.28
N ALA A 166 -16.76 -10.54 3.57
CA ALA A 166 -15.54 -9.88 4.01
C ALA A 166 -14.99 -8.92 2.92
N GLY A 167 -14.98 -9.37 1.66
CA GLY A 167 -14.64 -8.52 0.52
C GLY A 167 -15.55 -7.30 0.39
N LEU A 168 -16.87 -7.49 0.51
CA LEU A 168 -17.84 -6.39 0.48
C LEU A 168 -17.62 -5.39 1.62
N ALA A 169 -17.35 -5.85 2.84
CA ALA A 169 -17.06 -4.99 3.98
C ALA A 169 -15.82 -4.12 3.74
N ILE A 170 -14.73 -4.72 3.23
CA ILE A 170 -13.51 -4.00 2.86
C ILE A 170 -13.80 -2.95 1.79
N LEU A 171 -14.59 -3.30 0.76
CA LEU A 171 -14.95 -2.38 -0.31
C LEU A 171 -15.71 -1.17 0.23
N ILE A 172 -16.72 -1.38 1.08
CA ILE A 172 -17.52 -0.30 1.67
C ILE A 172 -16.63 0.63 2.49
N VAL A 173 -15.76 0.07 3.36
CA VAL A 173 -14.83 0.87 4.17
C VAL A 173 -13.89 1.67 3.26
N ALA A 174 -13.31 1.06 2.23
CA ALA A 174 -12.45 1.74 1.28
C ALA A 174 -13.18 2.90 0.58
N LYS A 175 -14.42 2.69 0.10
CA LYS A 175 -15.22 3.74 -0.55
C LYS A 175 -15.53 4.90 0.41
N LEU A 176 -15.82 4.62 1.68
CA LEU A 176 -16.08 5.65 2.68
C LEU A 176 -14.82 6.47 2.96
N VAL A 177 -13.67 5.83 3.14
CA VAL A 177 -12.38 6.51 3.36
C VAL A 177 -12.02 7.38 2.16
N GLN A 178 -12.18 6.86 0.94
CA GLN A 178 -11.96 7.62 -0.29
C GLN A 178 -12.87 8.85 -0.37
N ALA A 179 -14.16 8.69 -0.09
CA ALA A 179 -15.11 9.80 -0.09
C ALA A 179 -14.74 10.90 0.92
N VAL A 180 -14.14 10.52 2.04
CA VAL A 180 -13.77 11.44 3.12
C VAL A 180 -12.44 12.17 2.85
N VAL A 181 -11.44 11.46 2.31
CA VAL A 181 -10.08 11.99 2.11
C VAL A 181 -9.94 12.74 0.77
N ALA A 182 -10.82 12.48 -0.19
CA ALA A 182 -10.69 12.98 -1.57
C ALA A 182 -10.49 14.49 -1.71
N ASN A 183 -11.33 15.32 -1.06
CA ASN A 183 -11.18 16.77 -1.24
C ASN A 183 -9.95 17.31 -0.51
N TRP A 184 -9.55 16.71 0.60
CA TRP A 184 -8.32 17.08 1.31
C TRP A 184 -7.09 16.80 0.44
N GLY A 185 -7.01 15.62 -0.18
CA GLY A 185 -5.92 15.31 -1.12
C GLY A 185 -5.93 16.21 -2.36
N LEU A 186 -7.13 16.58 -2.84
CA LEU A 186 -7.26 17.48 -3.99
C LEU A 186 -6.90 18.94 -3.67
N GLU A 187 -7.21 19.41 -2.46
CA GLU A 187 -6.84 20.75 -1.99
C GLU A 187 -5.32 20.86 -1.87
N ALA A 188 -4.64 19.87 -1.28
CA ALA A 188 -3.19 19.83 -1.23
C ALA A 188 -2.57 19.93 -2.64
N ARG A 189 -3.15 19.20 -3.60
CA ARG A 189 -2.73 19.26 -5.00
C ARG A 189 -3.02 20.61 -5.66
N PHE A 190 -4.11 21.27 -5.29
CA PHE A 190 -4.41 22.63 -5.73
C PHE A 190 -3.36 23.62 -5.21
N SER A 191 -2.95 23.50 -3.94
CA SER A 191 -1.92 24.34 -3.32
C SER A 191 -0.54 24.16 -3.98
N GLU A 192 -0.18 22.92 -4.34
CA GLU A 192 0.99 22.65 -5.19
C GLU A 192 0.87 23.32 -6.56
N TRP A 193 -0.30 23.21 -7.20
CA TRP A 193 -0.55 23.79 -8.52
C TRP A 193 -0.48 25.32 -8.53
N ILE A 194 -0.95 25.98 -7.47
CA ILE A 194 -0.80 27.44 -7.31
C ILE A 194 0.68 27.82 -7.25
N SER A 195 1.49 27.03 -6.55
CA SER A 195 2.93 27.26 -6.37
C SER A 195 3.74 26.95 -7.64
N ASP A 196 3.35 25.92 -8.38
CA ASP A 196 3.98 25.49 -9.62
C ASP A 196 2.93 25.26 -10.72
N ARG A 197 2.79 26.25 -11.61
CA ARG A 197 1.85 26.20 -12.74
C ARG A 197 2.28 25.24 -13.86
N THR A 198 3.47 24.64 -13.78
CA THR A 198 3.86 23.55 -14.70
C THR A 198 3.11 22.26 -14.37
N ILE A 199 2.66 22.11 -13.12
CA ILE A 199 1.73 21.06 -12.74
C ILE A 199 0.44 21.24 -13.54
N ARG A 200 -0.02 20.16 -14.16
CA ARG A 200 -1.21 20.21 -15.01
C ARG A 200 -2.47 20.25 -14.14
N SER A 201 -3.39 21.15 -14.48
CA SER A 201 -4.72 21.26 -13.87
C SER A 201 -5.81 20.58 -14.71
N GLY A 202 -6.97 20.38 -14.08
CA GLY A 202 -8.17 19.85 -14.74
C GLY A 202 -8.22 18.33 -14.88
N MET A 203 -9.24 17.88 -15.61
CA MET A 203 -9.49 16.47 -15.92
C MET A 203 -9.51 16.27 -17.45
N PRO A 204 -8.37 15.98 -18.09
CA PRO A 204 -8.33 15.64 -19.50
C PRO A 204 -9.02 14.29 -19.73
N VAL A 205 -9.91 14.23 -20.73
CA VAL A 205 -10.61 12.98 -21.10
C VAL A 205 -9.64 11.81 -21.34
N PRO A 206 -8.48 11.99 -22.01
CA PRO A 206 -7.53 10.90 -22.19
C PRO A 206 -7.03 10.28 -20.88
N HIS A 207 -6.84 11.06 -19.81
CA HIS A 207 -6.40 10.52 -18.52
C HIS A 207 -7.52 9.83 -17.76
N ILE A 208 -8.75 10.34 -17.86
CA ILE A 208 -9.92 9.65 -17.30
C ILE A 208 -10.02 8.27 -17.94
N VAL A 209 -9.96 8.22 -19.29
CA VAL A 209 -10.03 6.97 -20.04
C VAL A 209 -8.86 6.06 -19.71
N PHE A 210 -7.63 6.58 -19.69
CA PHE A 210 -6.43 5.80 -19.36
C PHE A 210 -6.51 5.24 -17.93
N ALA A 211 -6.83 6.08 -16.94
CA ALA A 211 -6.98 5.62 -15.55
C ALA A 211 -8.11 4.60 -15.43
N ALA A 212 -9.27 4.83 -16.05
CA ALA A 212 -10.38 3.88 -16.03
C ALA A 212 -10.00 2.53 -16.64
N LEU A 213 -9.40 2.53 -17.83
CA LEU A 213 -8.97 1.32 -18.53
C LEU A 213 -7.87 0.58 -17.77
N PHE A 214 -6.86 1.31 -17.29
CA PHE A 214 -5.75 0.73 -16.54
C PHE A 214 -6.21 0.08 -15.25
N MET A 215 -7.01 0.79 -14.45
CA MET A 215 -7.54 0.27 -13.18
C MET A 215 -8.48 -0.92 -13.43
N ALA A 216 -9.39 -0.81 -14.41
CA ALA A 216 -10.29 -1.90 -14.77
C ALA A 216 -9.53 -3.13 -15.26
N ALA A 217 -8.53 -2.96 -16.13
CA ALA A 217 -7.72 -4.07 -16.63
C ALA A 217 -6.99 -4.80 -15.49
N LEU A 218 -6.37 -4.06 -14.56
CA LEU A 218 -5.71 -4.66 -13.41
C LEU A 218 -6.67 -5.39 -12.48
N THR A 219 -7.80 -4.77 -12.14
CA THR A 219 -8.80 -5.40 -11.27
C THR A 219 -9.40 -6.65 -11.92
N ILE A 220 -9.75 -6.60 -13.21
CA ILE A 220 -10.28 -7.75 -13.95
C ILE A 220 -9.23 -8.86 -14.05
N ALA A 221 -7.99 -8.53 -14.40
CA ALA A 221 -6.91 -9.52 -14.48
C ALA A 221 -6.68 -10.21 -13.13
N ALA A 222 -6.67 -9.45 -12.03
CA ALA A 222 -6.54 -10.00 -10.69
C ALA A 222 -7.75 -10.88 -10.32
N MET A 223 -8.98 -10.43 -10.57
CA MET A 223 -10.19 -11.21 -10.33
C MET A 223 -10.16 -12.54 -11.09
N VAL A 224 -9.84 -12.51 -12.39
CA VAL A 224 -9.77 -13.73 -13.20
C VAL A 224 -8.69 -14.68 -12.68
N HIS A 225 -7.48 -14.19 -12.45
CA HIS A 225 -6.36 -15.01 -11.98
C HIS A 225 -6.66 -15.69 -10.63
N TYR A 226 -7.20 -14.95 -9.66
CA TYR A 226 -7.40 -15.44 -8.30
C TYR A 226 -8.73 -16.17 -8.07
N SER A 227 -9.76 -15.88 -8.85
CA SER A 227 -11.05 -16.60 -8.79
C SER A 227 -11.07 -17.86 -9.63
N PHE A 228 -10.30 -17.90 -10.72
CA PHE A 228 -10.28 -19.02 -11.66
C PHE A 228 -8.84 -19.48 -11.92
N PRO A 229 -8.18 -20.09 -10.91
CA PRO A 229 -6.79 -20.50 -11.04
C PRO A 229 -6.61 -21.50 -12.19
N GLY A 230 -5.60 -21.27 -13.04
CA GLY A 230 -5.24 -22.17 -14.13
C GLY A 230 -6.12 -22.13 -15.39
N GLN A 231 -7.20 -21.32 -15.42
CA GLN A 231 -8.06 -21.22 -16.61
C GLN A 231 -7.46 -20.35 -17.73
N VAL A 232 -6.65 -19.35 -17.37
CA VAL A 232 -6.01 -18.44 -18.34
C VAL A 232 -4.50 -18.54 -18.22
N ALA A 233 -3.88 -19.33 -19.12
CA ALA A 233 -2.44 -19.58 -19.12
C ALA A 233 -1.59 -18.30 -19.13
N LEU A 234 -2.05 -17.25 -19.82
CA LEU A 234 -1.38 -15.94 -19.87
C LEU A 234 -1.22 -15.28 -18.49
N LEU A 235 -2.13 -15.56 -17.56
CA LEU A 235 -2.10 -15.01 -16.20
C LEU A 235 -1.46 -15.97 -15.20
N SER A 236 -1.23 -17.23 -15.55
CA SER A 236 -0.72 -18.26 -14.65
C SER A 236 0.79 -18.18 -14.47
N ASP A 237 1.52 -17.96 -15.56
CA ASP A 237 2.97 -17.82 -15.54
C ASP A 237 3.37 -16.41 -15.97
N PHE A 238 4.23 -15.78 -15.17
CA PHE A 238 4.89 -14.56 -15.62
C PHE A 238 5.72 -14.91 -16.87
N PRO A 239 5.65 -14.13 -17.97
CA PRO A 239 6.42 -14.38 -19.18
C PRO A 239 7.90 -14.00 -18.95
N THR A 240 8.59 -14.77 -18.12
CA THR A 240 10.02 -14.68 -17.87
C THR A 240 10.73 -15.84 -18.54
N HIS A 241 11.86 -15.53 -19.19
CA HIS A 241 12.77 -16.56 -19.66
C HIS A 241 13.26 -17.39 -18.47
N PRO A 242 13.23 -18.73 -18.53
CA PRO A 242 13.65 -19.62 -17.44
C PRO A 242 15.03 -19.29 -16.88
N ASP A 243 15.94 -18.78 -17.71
CA ASP A 243 17.31 -18.40 -17.35
C ASP A 243 17.36 -17.29 -16.30
N ILE A 244 16.44 -16.31 -16.34
CA ILE A 244 16.37 -15.22 -15.37
C ILE A 244 15.96 -15.76 -14.00
N ARG A 245 15.00 -16.69 -13.98
CA ARG A 245 14.51 -17.33 -12.76
C ARG A 245 15.57 -18.21 -12.12
N LEU A 246 16.25 -19.03 -12.91
CA LEU A 246 17.32 -19.92 -12.44
C LEU A 246 18.53 -19.14 -11.93
N THR A 247 18.88 -18.04 -12.60
CA THR A 247 19.96 -17.15 -12.16
C THR A 247 19.62 -16.46 -10.84
N GLY A 248 18.36 -16.04 -10.65
CA GLY A 248 17.88 -15.49 -9.38
C GLY A 248 17.97 -16.48 -8.22
N ILE A 249 17.59 -17.75 -8.45
CA ILE A 249 17.68 -18.81 -7.44
C ILE A 249 19.15 -19.07 -7.06
N ALA A 250 20.03 -19.25 -8.06
CA ALA A 250 21.44 -19.52 -7.82
C ALA A 250 22.12 -18.38 -7.03
N TRP A 251 21.79 -17.13 -7.35
CA TRP A 251 22.33 -15.97 -6.63
C TRP A 251 21.91 -15.95 -5.15
N VAL A 252 20.65 -16.28 -4.85
CA VAL A 252 20.15 -16.35 -3.47
C VAL A 252 20.80 -17.51 -2.71
N GLU A 253 20.94 -18.68 -3.33
CA GLU A 253 21.62 -19.83 -2.73
C GLU A 253 23.10 -19.54 -2.43
N ASP A 254 23.81 -18.91 -3.37
CA ASP A 254 25.20 -18.50 -3.20
C ASP A 254 25.37 -17.45 -2.09
N PHE A 255 24.44 -16.50 -2.01
CA PHE A 255 24.42 -15.50 -0.94
C PHE A 255 24.20 -16.13 0.43
N ILE A 256 23.22 -17.03 0.57
CA ILE A 256 22.97 -17.77 1.82
C ILE A 256 24.20 -18.61 2.20
N ALA A 257 24.79 -19.32 1.24
CA ALA A 257 26.00 -20.12 1.48
C ALA A 257 27.21 -19.26 1.87
N TRP A 258 27.30 -18.03 1.36
CA TRP A 258 28.31 -17.05 1.78
C TRP A 258 28.05 -16.56 3.21
N CYS A 259 26.82 -16.20 3.56
CA CYS A 259 26.42 -15.77 4.90
C CYS A 259 26.66 -16.85 5.96
N VAL A 260 26.36 -18.11 5.65
CA VAL A 260 26.59 -19.24 6.56
C VAL A 260 28.09 -19.49 6.77
N ARG A 261 28.91 -19.39 5.71
CA ARG A 261 30.36 -19.60 5.81
C ARG A 261 31.10 -18.45 6.51
N ASN A 262 30.59 -17.22 6.41
CA ASN A 262 31.23 -16.02 6.94
C ASN A 262 30.42 -15.40 8.09
N SER A 263 29.60 -16.18 8.79
CA SER A 263 28.68 -15.68 9.81
C SER A 263 29.42 -14.91 10.92
N GLU A 264 30.56 -15.42 11.36
CA GLU A 264 31.40 -14.76 12.38
C GLU A 264 31.88 -13.39 11.90
N ALA A 265 32.49 -13.32 10.71
CA ALA A 265 32.94 -12.07 10.12
C ALA A 265 31.79 -11.07 9.83
N PHE A 266 30.61 -11.57 9.47
CA PHE A 266 29.41 -10.75 9.24
C PHE A 266 28.90 -10.12 10.54
N PHE A 267 28.78 -10.90 11.62
CA PHE A 267 28.36 -10.39 12.93
C PHE A 267 29.43 -9.48 13.56
N ASP A 268 30.70 -9.73 13.31
CA ASP A 268 31.80 -8.84 13.72
C ASP A 268 31.77 -7.51 12.98
N ALA A 269 31.56 -7.51 11.67
CA ALA A 269 31.41 -6.29 10.86
C ALA A 269 30.18 -5.46 11.29
N LEU A 270 29.06 -6.13 11.60
CA LEU A 270 27.87 -5.47 12.12
C LEU A 270 28.14 -4.84 13.50
N THR A 271 28.81 -5.56 14.39
CA THR A 271 29.18 -5.07 15.73
C THR A 271 30.14 -3.87 15.62
N PHE A 272 31.11 -3.94 14.72
CA PHE A 272 32.02 -2.83 14.43
C PHE A 272 31.28 -1.59 13.90
N GLY A 273 30.32 -1.79 12.98
CA GLY A 273 29.50 -0.72 12.43
C GLY A 273 28.64 -0.03 13.49
N ILE A 274 27.99 -0.81 14.37
CA ILE A 274 27.20 -0.27 15.48
C ILE A 274 28.09 0.52 16.45
N ARG A 275 29.26 0.01 16.81
CA ARG A 275 30.22 0.71 17.68
C ARG A 275 30.72 2.00 17.05
N SER A 276 31.12 1.98 15.78
CA SER A 276 31.56 3.18 15.06
C SER A 276 30.47 4.26 14.99
N LEU A 277 29.21 3.85 14.86
CA LEU A 277 28.07 4.78 14.83
C LEU A 277 27.78 5.36 16.22
N LEU A 278 27.86 4.54 17.27
CA LEU A 278 27.77 5.00 18.67
C LEU A 278 28.91 5.95 19.03
N ASP A 279 30.14 5.65 18.63
CA ASP A 279 31.31 6.49 18.88
C ASP A 279 31.18 7.84 18.17
N ALA A 280 30.73 7.84 16.91
CA ALA A 280 30.46 9.08 16.17
C ALA A 280 29.34 9.91 16.83
N LEU A 281 28.28 9.24 17.31
CA LEU A 281 27.20 9.89 18.04
C LEU A 281 27.68 10.47 19.39
N GLU A 282 28.56 9.75 20.10
CA GLU A 282 29.18 10.22 21.34
C GLU A 282 30.03 11.47 21.09
N VAL A 283 30.84 11.48 20.03
CA VAL A 283 31.65 12.65 19.66
C VAL A 283 30.77 13.86 19.36
N ILE A 284 29.70 13.67 18.57
CA ILE A 284 28.82 14.77 18.15
C ILE A 284 27.94 15.28 19.31
N LEU A 285 27.41 14.39 20.15
CA LEU A 285 26.43 14.76 21.17
C LEU A 285 27.05 15.03 22.55
N VAL A 286 28.15 14.37 22.90
CA VAL A 286 28.75 14.41 24.25
C VAL A 286 30.04 15.22 24.25
N GLN A 287 30.90 15.07 23.23
CA GLN A 287 32.21 15.73 23.20
C GLN A 287 32.21 17.10 22.51
N THR A 288 31.09 17.55 21.94
CA THR A 288 31.02 18.91 21.39
C THR A 288 31.35 19.91 22.49
N PRO A 289 32.43 20.71 22.36
CA PRO A 289 32.85 21.62 23.41
C PRO A 289 31.70 22.57 23.76
N TRP A 290 31.40 22.72 25.06
CA TRP A 290 30.26 23.52 25.51
C TRP A 290 30.28 24.95 24.95
N VAL A 291 31.46 25.50 24.67
CA VAL A 291 31.67 26.81 24.03
C VAL A 291 31.00 26.88 22.65
N VAL A 292 31.03 25.80 21.87
CA VAL A 292 30.40 25.73 20.54
C VAL A 292 28.88 25.78 20.68
N ILE A 293 28.31 25.01 21.62
CA ILE A 293 26.87 25.00 21.90
C ILE A 293 26.43 26.38 22.44
N ALA A 294 27.18 26.95 23.38
CA ALA A 294 26.89 28.27 23.95
C ALA A 294 26.95 29.37 22.88
N SER A 295 27.95 29.34 22.00
CA SER A 295 28.07 30.29 20.89
C SER A 295 26.89 30.19 19.93
N LEU A 296 26.43 28.96 19.64
CA LEU A 296 25.29 28.71 18.76
C LEU A 296 23.97 29.21 19.38
N ILE A 297 23.77 29.02 20.69
CA ILE A 297 22.62 29.54 21.43
C ILE A 297 22.62 31.08 21.42
N ILE A 298 23.77 31.71 21.69
CA ILE A 298 23.90 33.18 21.67
C ILE A 298 23.60 33.73 20.28
N LEU A 299 24.15 33.11 19.23
CA LEU A 299 23.93 33.51 17.84
C LEU A 299 22.46 33.38 17.43
N LEU A 300 21.82 32.24 17.73
CA LEU A 300 20.40 32.03 17.41
C LEU A 300 19.49 32.98 18.19
N THR A 301 19.81 33.25 19.45
CA THR A 301 19.05 34.21 20.28
C THR A 301 19.18 35.63 19.72
N TRP A 302 20.35 35.99 19.18
CA TRP A 302 20.52 37.27 18.51
C TRP A 302 19.67 37.37 17.24
N LEU A 303 19.71 36.34 16.39
CA LEU A 303 18.96 36.32 15.13
C LEU A 303 17.43 36.30 15.32
N THR A 304 16.95 35.74 16.44
CA THR A 304 15.51 35.57 16.69
C THR A 304 14.91 36.63 17.62
N ALA A 305 15.65 37.06 18.65
CA ALA A 305 15.15 37.94 19.71
C ALA A 305 15.98 39.23 19.89
N GLY A 306 16.96 39.48 19.02
CA GLY A 306 17.75 40.70 18.98
C GLY A 306 18.95 40.74 19.94
N VAL A 307 19.82 41.74 19.75
CA VAL A 307 21.14 41.85 20.41
C VAL A 307 21.05 41.84 21.94
N ARG A 308 20.07 42.53 22.52
CA ARG A 308 19.94 42.66 23.98
C ARG A 308 19.70 41.31 24.65
N THR A 309 18.83 40.49 24.06
CA THR A 309 18.46 39.17 24.58
C THR A 309 19.61 38.18 24.45
N ALA A 310 20.41 38.31 23.39
CA ALA A 310 21.63 37.51 23.20
C ALA A 310 22.72 37.81 24.26
N ILE A 311 22.89 39.08 24.66
CA ILE A 311 23.83 39.45 25.72
C ILE A 311 23.39 38.85 27.06
N TYR A 312 22.09 38.89 27.38
CA TYR A 312 21.58 38.25 28.60
C TYR A 312 21.72 36.72 28.55
N SER A 313 21.44 36.08 27.42
CA SER A 313 21.65 34.63 27.26
C SER A 313 23.13 34.24 27.37
N GLY A 314 24.04 35.05 26.83
CA GLY A 314 25.48 34.81 26.94
C GLY A 314 26.00 34.99 28.36
N ALA A 315 25.50 36.00 29.09
CA ALA A 315 25.83 36.20 30.50
C ALA A 315 25.27 35.10 31.42
N PHE A 316 24.19 34.43 31.02
CA PHE A 316 23.61 33.29 31.74
C PHE A 316 24.36 31.97 31.51
N LEU A 317 25.01 31.81 30.35
CA LEU A 317 25.74 30.59 29.95
C LEU A 317 27.22 30.59 30.38
N ALA A 318 27.72 31.70 30.92
CA ALA A 318 29.07 31.87 31.46
C ALA A 318 29.10 31.61 32.97
#